data_AF-A0A3N5UAA2-F1
#
_entry.id   AF-A0A3N5UAA2-F1
#
_cell.length_a   1.000
_cell.length_b   1.000
_cell.length_c   1.000
_cell.angle_alpha   90.00
_cell.angle_beta   90.00
_cell.angle_gamma   90.00
#
_symmetry.space_group_name_H-M   'P 1'
#
loop_
_entity.id
_entity.type
_entity.pdbx_description
1 polymer ?
#
loop_
_entity_poly.entity_id
_entity_poly.type
_entity_poly.pdbx_seq_one_letter_code
_entity_poly.pdbx_strand_id
1 'polypeptide(L)'
;IGDLVGSNPQQQTGGGRGRNQGNRNNQGNQNNQGNRNNQGNQGNQNNQGGQGNQNNQAPGEPLDLQTFARISDRITISGEQRIPGKININTASWEVLVVLFGGGEQAEQVAYGVASERANLLYGFQSIADLASVQSVGLERFKRVADQITVRSDIFRIRCFATAAISGAKMQTECVVDRSAMPCTVLYSYQGANY
;
A
#
# COMPACT_ATOMS: atom_id res chain seq x y z
N ILE A 1 9.48 -47.73 -50.32
CA ILE A 1 9.98 -46.57 -49.54
C ILE A 1 8.74 -45.86 -49.03
N GLY A 2 8.25 -45.97 -47.81
CA GLY A 2 8.57 -46.62 -46.54
C GLY A 2 7.34 -46.32 -45.66
N ASP A 3 6.98 -47.24 -44.77
CA ASP A 3 5.60 -47.61 -44.44
C ASP A 3 4.73 -46.64 -43.62
N LEU A 4 3.44 -46.71 -43.93
CA LEU A 4 2.27 -46.37 -43.11
C LEU A 4 1.95 -47.55 -42.17
N VAL A 5 2.03 -47.38 -40.83
CA VAL A 5 1.34 -48.20 -39.80
C VAL A 5 1.36 -47.36 -38.49
N GLY A 6 0.35 -47.23 -37.63
CA GLY A 6 -1.01 -47.77 -37.56
C GLY A 6 -1.62 -47.48 -36.18
N SER A 7 -2.95 -47.63 -36.11
CA SER A 7 -3.72 -48.26 -35.02
C SER A 7 -3.72 -47.70 -33.58
N ASN A 8 -4.92 -47.25 -33.19
CA ASN A 8 -5.44 -47.25 -31.81
C ASN A 8 -5.79 -48.71 -31.39
N PRO A 9 -5.63 -49.12 -30.12
CA PRO A 9 -6.83 -49.48 -29.35
C PRO A 9 -6.78 -49.24 -27.81
N GLN A 10 -8.00 -49.36 -27.26
CA GLN A 10 -8.50 -49.29 -25.87
C GLN A 10 -7.84 -50.18 -24.78
N GLN A 11 -8.27 -49.89 -23.53
CA GLN A 11 -8.41 -50.78 -22.34
C GLN A 11 -7.11 -51.10 -21.57
N GLN A 12 -7.05 -51.36 -20.25
CA GLN A 12 -7.89 -51.31 -19.05
C GLN A 12 -7.00 -51.89 -17.90
N THR A 13 -7.40 -51.71 -16.63
CA THR A 13 -7.09 -52.55 -15.44
C THR A 13 -5.91 -52.21 -14.49
N GLY A 14 -6.20 -52.41 -13.19
CA GLY A 14 -5.28 -52.55 -12.04
C GLY A 14 -5.36 -51.38 -11.06
N GLY A 15 -5.96 -51.43 -9.86
CA GLY A 15 -6.21 -52.55 -8.95
C GLY A 15 -5.31 -52.41 -7.72
N GLY A 16 -5.81 -51.86 -6.60
CA GLY A 16 -5.05 -51.73 -5.36
C GLY A 16 -5.92 -51.38 -4.15
N ARG A 17 -6.44 -52.43 -3.48
CA ARG A 17 -7.20 -52.36 -2.22
C ARG A 17 -6.24 -52.19 -1.03
N GLY A 18 -6.60 -51.34 -0.08
CA GLY A 18 -6.01 -51.31 1.27
C GLY A 18 -7.03 -50.82 2.28
N ARG A 19 -7.71 -51.75 2.95
CA ARG A 19 -8.53 -51.50 4.15
C ARG A 19 -7.59 -51.23 5.33
N ASN A 20 -7.91 -50.28 6.21
CA ASN A 20 -7.78 -50.57 7.63
C ASN A 20 -8.82 -49.81 8.48
N GLN A 21 -9.42 -50.60 9.36
CA GLN A 21 -10.55 -50.32 10.25
C GLN A 21 -10.01 -50.14 11.68
N GLY A 22 -10.66 -49.31 12.48
CA GLY A 22 -10.46 -49.17 13.93
C GLY A 22 -10.78 -47.75 14.37
N ASN A 23 -11.98 -47.36 14.83
CA ASN A 23 -12.82 -47.87 15.91
C ASN A 23 -12.19 -47.69 17.31
N ARG A 24 -12.57 -46.62 18.04
CA ARG A 24 -13.13 -46.69 19.41
C ARG A 24 -13.36 -45.32 20.06
N ASN A 25 -14.51 -45.27 20.73
CA ASN A 25 -15.06 -44.23 21.59
C ASN A 25 -14.18 -43.93 22.82
N ASN A 26 -14.28 -42.70 23.35
CA ASN A 26 -14.27 -42.54 24.81
C ASN A 26 -15.21 -41.40 25.24
N GLN A 27 -16.38 -41.80 25.76
CA GLN A 27 -17.31 -40.99 26.52
C GLN A 27 -16.95 -41.09 28.01
N GLY A 28 -17.12 -39.97 28.73
CA GLY A 28 -17.36 -39.96 30.18
C GLY A 28 -16.23 -39.37 31.02
N ASN A 29 -16.49 -38.23 31.68
CA ASN A 29 -16.73 -38.31 33.11
C ASN A 29 -17.58 -37.13 33.62
N GLN A 30 -18.52 -37.46 34.50
CA GLN A 30 -19.55 -36.62 35.08
C GLN A 30 -19.07 -35.92 36.36
N ASN A 31 -19.69 -34.77 36.63
CA ASN A 31 -20.15 -34.25 37.92
C ASN A 31 -19.41 -34.66 39.21
N ASN A 32 -18.93 -33.65 39.95
CA ASN A 32 -19.05 -33.69 41.40
C ASN A 32 -19.64 -32.38 41.94
N GLN A 33 -20.88 -32.48 42.41
CA GLN A 33 -21.62 -31.48 43.18
C GLN A 33 -21.23 -31.59 44.66
N GLY A 34 -21.17 -30.45 45.33
CA GLY A 34 -21.16 -30.32 46.80
C GLY A 34 -20.27 -29.15 47.23
N ASN A 35 -20.60 -28.30 48.18
CA ASN A 35 -21.76 -28.19 49.04
C ASN A 35 -21.67 -26.83 49.77
N ARG A 36 -22.75 -26.04 49.70
CA ARG A 36 -23.36 -25.19 50.75
C ARG A 36 -22.54 -24.25 51.67
N ASN A 37 -23.10 -23.03 51.75
CA ASN A 37 -23.22 -22.08 52.87
C ASN A 37 -22.19 -20.95 52.97
N ASN A 38 -22.62 -19.72 52.64
CA ASN A 38 -22.84 -18.72 53.70
C ASN A 38 -23.84 -17.64 53.26
N GLN A 39 -25.00 -17.61 53.93
CA GLN A 39 -25.99 -16.55 53.89
C GLN A 39 -25.65 -15.49 54.94
N GLY A 40 -25.80 -14.21 54.57
CA GLY A 40 -26.12 -13.13 55.50
C GLY A 40 -25.01 -12.08 55.71
N ASN A 41 -25.17 -10.92 55.07
CA ASN A 41 -25.49 -9.72 55.84
C ASN A 41 -26.02 -8.59 54.94
N GLN A 42 -27.23 -8.13 55.24
CA GLN A 42 -27.82 -6.89 54.77
C GLN A 42 -27.22 -5.71 55.56
N GLY A 43 -27.00 -4.55 54.93
CA GLY A 43 -26.66 -3.33 55.68
C GLY A 43 -26.08 -2.15 54.89
N ASN A 44 -26.96 -1.46 54.15
CA ASN A 44 -27.07 -0.01 53.94
C ASN A 44 -25.86 0.95 53.78
N GLN A 45 -25.86 1.64 52.63
CA GLN A 45 -25.60 3.07 52.37
C GLN A 45 -24.58 3.83 53.24
N ASN A 46 -23.50 4.31 52.62
CA ASN A 46 -23.23 5.75 52.60
C ASN A 46 -22.31 6.16 51.45
N ASN A 47 -22.79 7.16 50.72
CA ASN A 47 -22.16 7.88 49.63
C ASN A 47 -21.39 9.06 50.24
N GLN A 48 -20.06 9.09 50.14
CA GLN A 48 -19.27 10.31 50.36
C GLN A 48 -18.01 10.25 49.50
N GLY A 49 -17.93 11.21 48.57
CA GLY A 49 -16.87 11.34 47.60
C GLY A 49 -15.53 11.73 48.23
N GLY A 50 -14.47 11.23 47.60
CA GLY A 50 -13.10 11.68 47.79
C GLY A 50 -12.37 11.56 46.47
N GLN A 51 -12.08 12.71 45.86
CA GLN A 51 -11.35 12.87 44.61
C GLN A 51 -10.00 12.16 44.65
N GLY A 52 -9.88 11.09 43.87
CA GLY A 52 -8.61 10.58 43.38
C GLY A 52 -8.60 10.76 41.87
N ASN A 53 -8.08 11.89 41.40
CA ASN A 53 -7.90 12.18 39.97
C ASN A 53 -6.74 11.32 39.45
N GLN A 54 -6.96 10.00 39.34
CA GLN A 54 -6.08 9.11 38.63
C GLN A 54 -6.27 9.40 37.15
N ASN A 55 -5.27 10.11 36.62
CA ASN A 55 -5.04 10.35 35.22
C ASN A 55 -4.95 8.98 34.53
N ASN A 56 -6.10 8.43 34.13
CA ASN A 56 -6.19 7.31 33.21
C ASN A 56 -5.68 7.83 31.87
N GLN A 57 -4.36 7.83 31.72
CA GLN A 57 -3.75 7.81 30.41
C GLN A 57 -4.26 6.54 29.73
N ALA A 58 -5.31 6.71 28.93
CA ALA A 58 -5.69 5.73 27.95
C ALA A 58 -4.40 5.32 27.22
N PRO A 59 -4.06 4.02 27.17
CA PRO A 59 -2.96 3.57 26.34
C PRO A 59 -3.25 4.09 24.93
N GLY A 60 -2.34 4.91 24.39
CA GLY A 60 -2.53 5.60 23.12
C GLY A 60 -3.09 4.61 22.10
N GLU A 61 -4.30 4.88 21.60
CA GLU A 61 -4.92 3.98 20.65
C GLU A 61 -3.95 3.73 19.49
N PRO A 62 -3.78 2.48 19.05
CA PRO A 62 -2.96 2.20 17.89
C PRO A 62 -3.48 3.06 16.73
N LEU A 63 -2.63 3.93 16.22
CA LEU A 63 -2.97 4.85 15.15
C LEU A 63 -3.50 4.05 13.96
N ASP A 64 -4.82 4.07 13.78
CA ASP A 64 -5.50 3.37 12.69
C ASP A 64 -4.92 3.83 11.35
N LEU A 65 -4.72 2.89 10.42
CA LEU A 65 -4.12 3.15 9.11
C LEU A 65 -4.85 4.28 8.39
N GLN A 66 -6.18 4.35 8.51
CA GLN A 66 -6.97 5.46 7.93
C GLN A 66 -6.66 6.81 8.60
N THR A 67 -6.37 6.83 9.89
CA THR A 67 -5.99 8.05 10.61
C THR A 67 -4.58 8.49 10.24
N PHE A 68 -3.61 7.56 10.19
CA PHE A 68 -2.25 7.86 9.72
C PHE A 68 -2.23 8.33 8.26
N ALA A 69 -2.99 7.66 7.39
CA ALA A 69 -3.23 8.03 6.00
C ALA A 69 -3.72 9.47 5.86
N ARG A 70 -4.81 9.82 6.57
CA ARG A 70 -5.38 11.17 6.55
C ARG A 70 -4.40 12.23 7.06
N ILE A 71 -3.63 11.92 8.11
CA ILE A 71 -2.60 12.83 8.63
C ILE A 71 -1.47 13.00 7.60
N SER A 72 -0.99 11.92 7.02
CA SER A 72 0.12 11.93 6.05
C SER A 72 -0.28 12.63 4.75
N ASP A 73 -1.51 12.40 4.27
CA ASP A 73 -2.12 13.17 3.19
C ASP A 73 -2.19 14.63 3.57
N ARG A 74 -2.70 14.97 4.75
CA ARG A 74 -2.74 16.35 5.19
C ARG A 74 -1.35 16.96 5.27
N ILE A 75 -0.31 16.25 5.67
CA ILE A 75 1.08 16.77 5.67
C ILE A 75 1.60 16.96 4.24
N THR A 76 1.22 16.09 3.29
CA THR A 76 1.56 16.26 1.86
C THR A 76 0.70 17.32 1.15
N ILE A 77 -0.39 17.78 1.76
CA ILE A 77 -1.43 18.64 1.15
C ILE A 77 -1.61 19.98 1.87
N SER A 78 -1.33 20.09 3.18
CA SER A 78 -1.68 21.24 4.01
C SER A 78 -0.85 22.44 3.61
N GLY A 79 -1.54 23.45 3.07
CA GLY A 79 -1.00 24.57 2.31
C GLY A 79 -0.13 25.57 3.05
N GLU A 80 0.55 25.21 4.14
CA GLU A 80 1.45 26.13 4.83
C GLU A 80 2.94 25.75 4.78
N GLN A 81 3.32 24.54 4.41
CA GLN A 81 4.71 24.24 4.08
C GLN A 81 4.79 23.24 2.94
N ARG A 82 5.16 23.74 1.74
CA ARG A 82 5.67 22.87 0.67
C ARG A 82 6.84 22.09 1.28
N ILE A 83 6.76 20.76 1.29
CA ILE A 83 7.89 19.94 1.72
C ILE A 83 8.69 19.60 0.46
N PRO A 84 9.81 20.30 0.18
CA PRO A 84 10.64 20.00 -0.98
C PRO A 84 11.25 18.60 -0.85
N GLY A 85 11.54 17.98 -2.00
CA GLY A 85 12.27 16.71 -2.04
C GLY A 85 11.42 15.44 -1.94
N LYS A 86 10.09 15.54 -1.89
CA LYS A 86 9.21 14.36 -1.91
C LYS A 86 9.16 13.70 -3.29
N ILE A 87 9.15 12.37 -3.30
CA ILE A 87 9.10 11.52 -4.49
C ILE A 87 7.65 11.34 -4.91
N ASN A 88 7.32 11.71 -6.15
CA ASN A 88 5.99 11.47 -6.70
C ASN A 88 5.84 10.00 -7.16
N ILE A 89 5.13 9.18 -6.39
CA ILE A 89 4.96 7.74 -6.67
C ILE A 89 4.25 7.45 -8.00
N ASN A 90 3.44 8.40 -8.50
CA ASN A 90 2.77 8.28 -9.79
C ASN A 90 3.73 8.45 -10.99
N THR A 91 4.91 9.03 -10.77
CA THR A 91 5.88 9.33 -11.85
C THR A 91 7.29 8.81 -11.58
N ALA A 92 7.56 8.33 -10.36
CA ALA A 92 8.84 7.71 -10.01
C ALA A 92 9.16 6.55 -10.96
N SER A 93 10.41 6.51 -11.41
CA SER A 93 10.93 5.40 -12.21
C SER A 93 11.04 4.14 -11.35
N TRP A 94 11.24 3.01 -12.01
CA TRP A 94 11.50 1.73 -11.36
C TRP A 94 12.64 1.83 -10.35
N GLU A 95 13.79 2.37 -10.76
CA GLU A 95 15.00 2.47 -9.95
C GLU A 95 14.78 3.35 -8.71
N VAL A 96 14.05 4.46 -8.86
CA VAL A 96 13.68 5.33 -7.74
C VAL A 96 12.80 4.59 -6.74
N LEU A 97 11.85 3.77 -7.21
CA LEU A 97 11.01 2.96 -6.32
C LEU A 97 11.83 1.90 -5.58
N VAL A 98 12.75 1.21 -6.25
CA VAL A 98 13.64 0.22 -5.61
C VAL A 98 14.48 0.87 -4.52
N VAL A 99 15.07 2.03 -4.79
CA VAL A 99 15.85 2.78 -3.79
C VAL A 99 14.98 3.26 -2.63
N LEU A 100 13.78 3.79 -2.92
CA LEU A 100 12.81 4.24 -1.91
C LEU A 100 12.47 3.14 -0.89
N PHE A 101 12.37 1.89 -1.34
CA PHE A 101 12.05 0.74 -0.48
C PHE A 101 13.28 0.03 0.13
N GLY A 102 14.47 0.62 0.03
CA GLY A 102 15.68 0.16 0.70
C GLY A 102 16.60 -0.74 -0.15
N GLY A 103 16.30 -0.93 -1.44
CA GLY A 103 17.10 -1.71 -2.36
C GLY A 103 17.03 -3.23 -2.18
N GLY A 104 17.69 -3.95 -3.09
CA GLY A 104 17.74 -5.41 -3.12
C GLY A 104 16.46 -6.08 -3.65
N GLU A 105 16.48 -7.41 -3.68
CA GLU A 105 15.44 -8.24 -4.31
C GLU A 105 14.03 -8.01 -3.72
N GLN A 106 13.95 -7.82 -2.40
CA GLN A 106 12.68 -7.51 -1.73
C GLN A 106 12.12 -6.17 -2.17
N ALA A 107 12.95 -5.13 -2.34
CA ALA A 107 12.51 -3.83 -2.79
C ALA A 107 12.11 -3.84 -4.28
N GLU A 108 12.76 -4.66 -5.11
CA GLU A 108 12.35 -4.89 -6.50
C GLU A 108 10.93 -5.47 -6.59
N GLN A 109 10.61 -6.48 -5.77
CA GLN A 109 9.25 -7.02 -5.72
C GLN A 109 8.22 -5.97 -5.29
N VAL A 110 8.58 -5.09 -4.34
CA VAL A 110 7.70 -3.98 -3.94
C VAL A 110 7.52 -2.99 -5.08
N ALA A 111 8.63 -2.56 -5.71
CA ALA A 111 8.61 -1.63 -6.83
C ALA A 111 7.74 -2.16 -7.98
N TYR A 112 7.77 -3.47 -8.23
CA TYR A 112 6.87 -4.13 -9.18
C TYR A 112 5.41 -4.05 -8.78
N GLY A 113 5.09 -4.39 -7.53
CA GLY A 113 3.72 -4.27 -7.04
C GLY A 113 3.19 -2.85 -7.16
N VAL A 114 3.99 -1.84 -6.80
CA VAL A 114 3.61 -0.42 -6.89
C VAL A 114 3.43 0.01 -8.34
N ALA A 115 4.38 -0.33 -9.23
CA ALA A 115 4.30 0.04 -10.64
C ALA A 115 3.12 -0.64 -11.34
N SER A 116 2.85 -1.91 -11.02
CA SER A 116 1.73 -2.68 -11.54
C SER A 116 0.39 -2.10 -11.05
N GLU A 117 0.26 -1.82 -9.76
CA GLU A 117 -0.97 -1.23 -9.21
C GLU A 117 -1.24 0.14 -9.84
N ARG A 118 -0.21 0.99 -9.90
CA ARG A 118 -0.29 2.30 -10.55
C ARG A 118 -0.79 2.20 -12.00
N ALA A 119 -0.34 1.20 -12.76
CA ALA A 119 -0.73 1.01 -14.15
C ALA A 119 -2.20 0.56 -14.30
N ASN A 120 -2.78 -0.06 -13.28
CA ASN A 120 -4.19 -0.50 -13.27
C ASN A 120 -5.16 0.62 -12.86
N LEU A 121 -4.65 1.70 -12.26
CA LEU A 121 -5.45 2.85 -11.84
C LEU A 121 -5.54 3.89 -12.95
N LEU A 122 -6.76 4.27 -13.33
CA LEU A 122 -7.00 5.25 -14.42
C LEU A 122 -6.29 6.59 -14.21
N TYR A 123 -6.17 7.03 -12.95
CA TYR A 123 -5.54 8.30 -12.58
C TYR A 123 -4.29 8.13 -11.70
N GLY A 124 -3.81 6.90 -11.54
CA GLY A 124 -2.82 6.57 -10.51
C GLY A 124 -3.36 6.74 -9.08
N PHE A 125 -2.45 6.70 -8.10
CA PHE A 125 -2.78 6.91 -6.69
C PHE A 125 -3.27 8.34 -6.46
N GLN A 126 -4.40 8.49 -5.77
CA GLN A 126 -5.00 9.80 -5.45
C GLN A 126 -4.60 10.31 -4.06
N SER A 127 -4.17 9.38 -3.21
CA SER A 127 -3.69 9.59 -1.85
C SER A 127 -2.41 8.79 -1.63
N ILE A 128 -1.51 9.26 -0.75
CA ILE A 128 -0.37 8.43 -0.37
C ILE A 128 -0.81 7.21 0.44
N ALA A 129 -2.00 7.26 1.06
CA ALA A 129 -2.62 6.13 1.74
C ALA A 129 -2.93 4.97 0.81
N ASP A 130 -3.23 5.24 -0.47
CA ASP A 130 -3.53 4.22 -1.46
C ASP A 130 -2.33 3.27 -1.65
N LEU A 131 -1.12 3.72 -1.32
CA LEU A 131 0.09 2.91 -1.33
C LEU A 131 0.05 1.80 -0.26
N ALA A 132 -0.64 2.01 0.86
CA ALA A 132 -0.79 1.00 1.91
C ALA A 132 -1.68 -0.18 1.48
N SER A 133 -2.55 0.03 0.48
CA SER A 133 -3.38 -1.01 -0.16
C SER A 133 -2.58 -1.93 -1.07
N VAL A 134 -1.38 -1.53 -1.49
CA VAL A 134 -0.50 -2.38 -2.31
C VAL A 134 -0.01 -3.54 -1.44
N GLN A 135 -0.41 -4.76 -1.82
CA GLN A 135 -0.15 -5.98 -1.04
C GLN A 135 1.34 -6.16 -0.68
N SER A 136 2.26 -5.74 -1.55
CA SER A 136 3.71 -5.87 -1.33
C SER A 136 4.32 -4.80 -0.41
N VAL A 137 3.64 -3.67 -0.16
CA VAL A 137 4.14 -2.60 0.71
C VAL A 137 3.85 -2.95 2.16
N GLY A 138 2.59 -3.17 2.52
CA GLY A 138 2.20 -3.39 3.91
C GLY A 138 2.44 -2.17 4.83
N LEU A 139 1.83 -2.19 6.02
CA LEU A 139 1.78 -1.03 6.92
C LEU A 139 3.16 -0.52 7.37
N GLU A 140 4.06 -1.44 7.75
CA GLU A 140 5.37 -1.07 8.28
C GLU A 140 6.32 -0.50 7.22
N ARG A 141 6.23 -0.95 5.95
CA ARG A 141 7.01 -0.31 4.88
C ARG A 141 6.41 1.05 4.53
N PHE A 142 5.08 1.16 4.50
CA PHE A 142 4.40 2.43 4.27
C PHE A 142 4.81 3.51 5.27
N LYS A 143 4.75 3.22 6.57
CA LYS A 143 5.17 4.16 7.63
C LYS A 143 6.61 4.69 7.44
N ARG A 144 7.53 3.86 6.95
CA ARG A 144 8.94 4.26 6.73
C ARG A 144 9.14 5.21 5.56
N VAL A 145 8.24 5.16 4.56
CA VAL A 145 8.37 5.97 3.33
C VAL A 145 7.35 7.09 3.23
N ALA A 146 6.32 7.12 4.07
CA ALA A 146 5.20 8.07 4.00
C ALA A 146 5.67 9.54 3.96
N ASP A 147 6.70 9.88 4.74
CA ASP A 147 7.24 11.25 4.78
C ASP A 147 8.10 11.62 3.57
N GLN A 148 8.51 10.65 2.76
CA GLN A 148 9.36 10.83 1.58
C GLN A 148 8.56 10.91 0.28
N ILE A 149 7.25 10.67 0.32
CA ILE A 149 6.43 10.49 -0.89
C ILE A 149 5.33 11.54 -1.02
N THR A 150 4.87 11.72 -2.26
CA THR A 150 3.71 12.51 -2.66
C THR A 150 3.01 11.82 -3.84
N VAL A 151 1.76 12.17 -4.11
CA VAL A 151 1.00 11.76 -5.32
C VAL A 151 0.79 12.91 -6.30
N ARG A 152 1.13 14.14 -5.91
CA ARG A 152 0.97 15.37 -6.70
C ARG A 152 2.31 16.09 -6.86
N SER A 153 2.48 16.74 -8.01
CA SER A 153 3.58 17.69 -8.26
C SER A 153 2.98 19.00 -8.75
N ASP A 154 3.52 20.13 -8.31
CA ASP A 154 3.22 21.45 -8.88
C ASP A 154 4.31 21.92 -9.86
N ILE A 155 5.42 21.18 -9.97
CA ILE A 155 6.51 21.48 -10.90
C ILE A 155 6.44 20.52 -12.09
N PHE A 156 6.43 21.10 -13.30
CA PHE A 156 6.36 20.36 -14.55
C PHE A 156 7.44 20.82 -15.51
N ARG A 157 8.06 19.86 -16.19
CA ARG A 157 8.90 20.13 -17.35
C ARG A 157 8.10 19.90 -18.63
N ILE A 158 7.89 20.95 -19.41
CA ILE A 158 7.21 20.90 -20.71
C ILE A 158 8.29 20.91 -21.79
N ARG A 159 8.23 19.95 -22.71
CA ARG A 159 9.08 19.91 -23.91
C ARG A 159 8.20 20.01 -25.14
N CYS A 160 8.42 21.05 -25.92
CA CYS A 160 7.77 21.29 -27.20
C CYS A 160 8.77 21.01 -28.33
N PHE A 161 8.34 20.25 -29.33
CA PHE A 161 9.11 19.96 -30.54
C PHE A 161 8.35 20.52 -31.73
N ALA A 162 8.98 21.43 -32.48
CA ALA A 162 8.40 22.03 -33.66
C ALA A 162 9.21 21.66 -34.90
N THR A 163 8.53 21.45 -36.02
CA THR A 163 9.14 21.24 -37.35
C THR A 163 8.55 22.25 -38.32
N ALA A 164 9.40 23.04 -38.98
CA ALA A 164 8.98 24.00 -39.99
C ALA A 164 8.51 23.25 -41.25
N ALA A 165 7.29 23.52 -41.72
CA ALA A 165 6.68 22.80 -42.84
C ALA A 165 7.46 22.94 -44.16
N ILE A 166 8.11 24.08 -44.37
CA ILE A 166 8.81 24.38 -45.63
C ILE A 166 10.28 23.93 -45.57
N SER A 167 11.01 24.33 -44.53
CA SER A 167 12.45 24.07 -44.44
C SER A 167 12.79 22.74 -43.77
N GLY A 168 11.84 22.10 -43.10
CA GLY A 168 12.09 20.92 -42.25
C GLY A 168 12.89 21.23 -40.98
N ALA A 169 13.19 22.50 -40.71
CA ALA A 169 13.97 22.91 -39.55
C ALA A 169 13.27 22.45 -38.26
N LYS A 170 14.03 21.83 -37.36
CA LYS A 170 13.54 21.32 -36.07
C LYS A 170 13.96 22.22 -34.93
N MET A 171 13.05 22.46 -34.01
CA MET A 171 13.29 23.26 -32.82
C MET A 171 12.75 22.53 -31.59
N GLN A 172 13.50 22.60 -30.49
CA GLN A 172 13.02 22.19 -29.18
C GLN A 172 12.95 23.40 -28.26
N THR A 173 11.82 23.54 -27.58
CA THR A 173 11.67 24.43 -26.43
C THR A 173 11.42 23.58 -25.20
N GLU A 174 12.15 23.83 -24.13
CA GLU A 174 11.94 23.22 -22.82
C GLU A 174 11.62 24.32 -21.81
N CYS A 175 10.59 24.14 -20.99
CA CYS A 175 10.33 25.05 -19.88
C CYS A 175 9.95 24.29 -18.61
N VAL A 176 10.32 24.86 -17.46
CA VAL A 176 9.92 24.40 -16.14
C VAL A 176 8.85 25.34 -15.63
N VAL A 177 7.69 24.81 -15.30
CA VAL A 177 6.49 25.55 -14.88
C VAL A 177 6.13 25.17 -13.45
N ASP A 178 5.83 26.19 -12.64
CA ASP A 178 5.19 26.06 -11.33
C ASP A 178 3.68 26.36 -11.46
N ARG A 179 2.85 25.35 -11.19
CA ARG A 179 1.37 25.44 -11.20
C ARG A 179 0.74 25.59 -9.82
N SER A 180 1.53 25.91 -8.79
CA SER A 180 1.04 26.07 -7.41
C SER A 180 0.14 27.28 -7.21
N ALA A 181 0.14 28.22 -8.16
CA ALA A 181 -0.76 29.37 -8.21
C ALA A 181 -1.33 29.56 -9.62
N MET A 182 -2.41 30.32 -9.72
CA MET A 182 -2.99 30.74 -10.99
C MET A 182 -2.83 32.26 -11.14
N PRO A 183 -2.28 32.77 -12.27
CA PRO A 183 -1.73 32.00 -13.39
C PRO A 183 -0.44 31.23 -13.01
N CYS A 184 -0.15 30.14 -13.73
CA CYS A 184 1.09 29.38 -13.55
C CYS A 184 2.31 30.24 -13.90
N THR A 185 3.44 29.97 -13.25
CA THR A 185 4.69 30.72 -13.46
C THR A 185 5.71 29.87 -14.20
N VAL A 186 6.37 30.43 -15.22
CA VAL A 186 7.53 29.80 -15.87
C VAL A 186 8.78 30.13 -15.05
N LEU A 187 9.41 29.11 -14.46
CA LEU A 187 10.61 29.26 -13.65
C LEU A 187 11.89 29.28 -14.50
N TYR A 188 11.89 28.54 -15.60
CA TYR A 188 13.03 28.40 -16.49
C TYR A 188 12.52 28.09 -17.91
N SER A 189 13.21 28.62 -18.92
CA SER A 189 12.99 28.25 -20.32
C SER A 189 14.31 28.18 -21.09
N TYR A 190 14.36 27.22 -22.01
CA TYR A 190 15.47 27.01 -22.93
C TYR A 190 14.90 26.72 -24.32
N GLN A 191 15.52 27.28 -25.35
CA GLN A 191 15.17 27.03 -26.74
C GLN A 191 16.43 26.79 -27.55
N GLY A 192 16.44 25.73 -28.35
CA GLY A 192 17.58 25.35 -29.16
C GLY A 192 17.18 24.57 -30.40
N ALA A 193 18.09 24.54 -31.38
CA ALA A 193 17.99 23.64 -32.52
C ALA A 193 18.34 22.21 -32.08
N ASN A 194 17.55 21.23 -32.53
CA ASN A 194 17.97 19.83 -32.46
C ASN A 194 18.84 19.57 -33.70
N TYR A 195 20.15 19.39 -33.49
CA TYR A 195 21.07 18.94 -34.52
C TYR A 195 21.02 17.42 -34.67
#